data_AF-A0A2P8H890-F1
#
_entry.id   AF-A0A2P8H890-F1
#
_cell.length_a   1.000
_cell.length_b   1.000
_cell.length_c   1.000
_cell.angle_alpha   90.00
_cell.angle_beta   90.00
_cell.angle_gamma   90.00
#
_symmetry.space_group_name_H-M   'P 1'
#
loop_
_entity.id
_entity.type
_entity.pdbx_description
1 polymer ?
#
loop_
_entity_poly.entity_id
_entity_poly.type
_entity_poly.pdbx_seq_one_letter_code
_entity_poly.pdbx_strand_id
1 'polypeptide(L)' 'MANRFHCCATCIHFGTDKTADGMKYHCIRLGYETKPTYQFNCWEPKPTVKKLMEKENQAGE' A
#
# COMPACT_ATOMS: atom_id res chain seq x y z
N MET A 1 11.13 9.30 -12.91
CA MET A 1 10.93 8.13 -12.03
C MET A 1 9.52 8.23 -11.42
N ALA A 2 8.50 7.74 -12.12
CA ALA A 2 7.14 7.78 -11.58
C ALA A 2 7.10 6.80 -10.41
N ASN A 3 7.05 7.31 -9.19
CA ASN A 3 6.84 6.53 -7.98
C ASN A 3 5.44 5.88 -8.08
N ARG A 4 5.35 4.75 -8.79
CA ARG A 4 4.09 3.99 -9.04
C ARG A 4 3.48 3.40 -7.77
N PHE A 5 4.15 3.57 -6.62
CA PHE A 5 3.79 3.00 -5.34
C PHE A 5 3.34 4.09 -4.35
N HIS A 6 2.43 4.97 -4.74
CA HIS A 6 1.82 5.96 -3.82
C HIS A 6 0.45 5.54 -3.28
N CYS A 7 0.03 4.30 -3.51
CA CYS A 7 -1.24 3.79 -2.98
C CYS A 7 -1.05 3.14 -1.61
N CYS A 8 -1.97 3.46 -0.69
CA CYS A 8 -2.07 2.77 0.60
C CYS A 8 -2.13 1.25 0.47
N ALA A 9 -2.58 0.70 -0.66
CA ALA A 9 -2.68 -0.74 -0.91
C ALA A 9 -1.36 -1.52 -0.74
N THR A 10 -0.20 -0.88 -0.94
CA THR A 10 1.12 -1.52 -0.78
C THR A 10 1.74 -1.32 0.60
N CYS A 11 1.06 -0.58 1.49
CA CYS A 11 1.52 -0.28 2.85
C CYS A 11 1.35 -1.49 3.78
N ILE A 12 2.25 -1.64 4.75
CA ILE A 12 2.12 -2.66 5.81
C ILE A 12 0.83 -2.51 6.61
N HIS A 13 0.33 -1.28 6.74
CA HIS A 13 -0.83 -0.94 7.53
C HIS A 13 -2.15 -0.96 6.75
N PHE A 14 -2.14 -1.47 5.51
CA PHE A 14 -3.36 -1.61 4.73
C PHE A 14 -4.20 -2.78 5.25
N GLY A 15 -5.33 -2.46 5.84
CA GLY A 15 -6.36 -3.42 6.25
C GLY A 15 -7.49 -3.48 5.23
N THR A 16 -7.95 -4.70 4.96
CA THR A 16 -9.13 -4.98 4.13
C THR A 16 -10.13 -5.72 5.00
N ASP A 17 -11.32 -5.17 5.14
CA ASP A 17 -12.40 -5.80 5.90
C ASP A 17 -13.55 -6.17 4.96
N LYS A 18 -13.98 -7.44 5.02
CA LYS A 18 -15.10 -7.92 4.22
C LYS A 18 -16.38 -7.75 5.03
N THR A 19 -17.11 -6.69 4.73
CA THR A 19 -18.40 -6.39 5.36
C THR A 19 -19.55 -6.93 4.51
N ALA A 20 -20.76 -6.99 5.08
CA ALA A 20 -21.97 -7.36 4.35
C ALA A 20 -22.30 -6.39 3.20
N ASP A 21 -21.82 -5.14 3.29
CA ASP A 21 -22.00 -4.09 2.27
C ASP A 21 -20.93 -4.15 1.16
N GLY A 22 -19.83 -4.87 1.39
CA GLY A 22 -18.75 -5.03 0.43
C GLY A 22 -17.35 -5.01 1.05
N MET A 23 -16.35 -4.77 0.21
CA MET A 23 -14.96 -4.61 0.64
C MET A 23 -14.74 -3.21 1.19
N LYS A 24 -14.46 -3.10 2.49
CA LYS A 24 -13.95 -1.88 3.12
C LYS A 24 -12.44 -1.92 3.19
N TYR A 25 -11.84 -0.75 3.00
CA TYR A 25 -10.40 -0.57 3.12
C TYR A 25 -10.16 0.45 4.23
N HIS A 26 -9.24 0.14 5.13
CA HIS A 26 -8.92 1.00 6.26
C HIS A 26 -7.43 0.97 6.57
N CYS A 27 -6.91 2.07 7.10
CA CYS A 27 -5.54 2.15 7.54
C CYS A 27 -5.47 1.70 9.00
N ILE A 28 -4.75 0.62 9.30
CA ILE A 28 -4.60 0.09 10.66
C ILE A 28 -3.82 1.07 11.55
N ARG A 29 -2.87 1.83 10.98
CA ARG A 29 -2.06 2.81 11.72
C ARG A 29 -2.85 4.05 12.13
N LEU A 30 -3.71 4.54 11.23
CA LEU A 30 -4.43 5.79 11.43
C LEU A 30 -5.87 5.57 11.92
N GLY A 31 -6.42 4.37 11.72
CA GLY A 31 -7.80 4.03 12.08
C GLY A 31 -8.88 4.58 11.15
N TYR A 32 -8.51 5.25 10.04
CA TYR A 32 -9.47 5.84 9.10
C TYR A 32 -9.76 4.91 7.91
N GLU A 33 -10.97 5.03 7.36
CA GLU A 33 -11.30 4.44 6.06
C GLU A 33 -10.42 5.07 4.98
N THR A 34 -9.71 4.21 4.27
CA THR A 34 -8.88 4.57 3.12
C THR A 34 -9.49 3.94 1.88
N LYS A 35 -9.04 4.35 0.70
CA LYS A 35 -9.39 3.66 -0.55
C LYS A 35 -8.10 3.37 -1.30
N PRO A 36 -8.06 2.31 -2.11
CA PRO A 36 -6.90 2.02 -2.94
C PRO A 36 -6.59 3.15 -3.96
N THR A 37 -7.53 4.05 -4.20
CA THR A 37 -7.33 5.26 -5.02
C THR A 37 -6.72 6.44 -4.25
N TYR A 38 -6.60 6.36 -2.93
CA TYR A 38 -6.13 7.47 -2.11
C TYR A 38 -4.62 7.42 -1.97
N GLN A 39 -4.01 8.59 -2.11
CA GLN A 39 -2.58 8.81 -1.96
C GLN A 39 -2.34 9.38 -0.57
N PHE A 40 -1.76 8.57 0.32
CA PHE A 40 -1.37 9.03 1.64
C PHE A 40 0.15 9.13 1.71
N ASN A 41 0.64 10.16 2.41
CA ASN A 41 2.07 10.31 2.70
C ASN A 41 2.61 9.27 3.70
N CYS A 42 1.75 8.47 4.33
CA CYS A 42 2.17 7.38 5.19
C CYS A 42 2.50 6.12 4.37
N TRP A 43 3.58 6.19 3.60
CA TRP A 43 4.03 5.09 2.75
C TRP A 43 5.17 4.32 3.43
N GLU A 44 4.79 3.22 4.11
CA GLU A 44 5.75 2.27 4.66
C GLU A 44 5.55 0.92 3.92
N PRO A 45 6.36 0.65 2.88
CA PRO A 45 6.17 -0.53 2.05
C PRO A 45 6.40 -1.81 2.85
N LYS A 46 5.61 -2.85 2.55
CA LYS A 46 5.82 -4.18 3.12
C LYS A 46 7.26 -4.63 2.91
N PRO A 47 7.88 -5.36 3.86
CA PRO A 47 9.24 -5.87 3.68
C PRO A 47 9.37 -6.70 2.40
N THR A 48 8.32 -7.43 2.02
CA THR A 48 8.23 -8.14 0.73
C THR A 48 8.24 -7.19 -0.46
N VAL A 49 7.51 -6.07 -0.40
CA VAL A 49 7.51 -5.04 -1.46
C VAL A 49 8.86 -4.34 -1.53
N LYS A 50 9.48 -4.03 -0.39
CA LYS A 50 10.83 -3.46 -0.32
C LYS A 50 11.85 -4.37 -1.03
N LYS A 51 11.80 -5.68 -0.76
CA LYS A 51 12.64 -6.68 -1.41
C LYS A 51 12.37 -6.81 -2.91
N LEU A 52 11.12 -6.66 -3.34
CA LEU A 52 10.75 -6.63 -4.77
C LEU A 52 11.25 -5.35 -5.44
N MET A 53 11.14 -4.20 -4.78
CA MET A 53 11.67 -2.93 -5.28
C MET A 53 13.19 -2.97 -5.43
N GLU A 54 13.90 -3.55 -4.46
CA GLU A 54 15.35 -3.75 -4.54
C GLU A 54 15.74 -4.67 -5.71
N LYS A 55 14.97 -5.75 -5.93
CA LYS A 55 15.16 -6.64 -7.10
C LYS A 55 14.90 -5.93 -8.44
N GLU A 56 13.80 -5.20 -8.54
CA GLU A 56 13.43 -4.46 -9.76
C GLU A 56 14.46 -3.38 -10.08
N ASN A 57 14.98 -2.68 -9.07
CA ASN A 57 16.03 -1.67 -9.24
C ASN A 57 17.38 -2.26 -9.65
N GLN A 58 17.57 -3.57 -9.51
CA GLN A 58 18.80 -4.29 -9.89
C GLN A 58 18.70 -4.96 -11.27
N ALA A 59 17.49 -5.05 -11.86
CA ALA A 59 17.23 -5.67 -13.16
C ALA A 59 17.11 -4.67 -14.33
N GLY A 60 17.27 -3.37 -14.06
CA GLY A 60 17.33 -2.33 -15.08
C GLY A 60 18.75 -1.80 -15.24
N GLU A 61 19.53 -2.47 -16.09
CA GLU A 61 20.73 -1.91 -16.75
C GLU A 61 20.33 -0.90 -17.86
#